data_AF-A0A6I5C4T9-F1
#
_entry.id   AF-A0A6I5C4T9-F1
#
_cell.length_a   1.000
_cell.length_b   1.000
_cell.length_c   1.000
_cell.angle_alpha   90.00
_cell.angle_beta   90.00
_cell.angle_gamma   90.00
#
_symmetry.space_group_name_H-M   'P 1'
#
loop_
_entity.id
_entity.type
_entity.pdbx_description
1 polymer ?
#
loop_
_entity_poly.entity_id
_entity_poly.type
_entity_poly.pdbx_seq_one_letter_code
_entity_poly.pdbx_strand_id
1 'polypeptide(L)' 'MANKNIPDPGFSDDDGSADPALSAALAAWAQDRTAVDGVLRALKGARLLVPVVAVLGEVEEDENGLRREKTSDMAV' A
#
# COMPACT_ATOMS: atom_id res chain seq x y z
N MET A 1 -9.96 -31.91 14.46
CA MET A 1 -10.24 -30.55 13.95
C MET A 1 -8.92 -30.01 13.41
N ALA A 2 -8.87 -29.50 12.18
CA ALA A 2 -7.66 -28.87 11.67
C ALA A 2 -7.44 -27.55 12.43
N ASN A 3 -6.26 -27.35 13.02
CA ASN A 3 -5.92 -26.11 13.70
C ASN A 3 -5.99 -24.97 12.69
N LYS A 4 -6.82 -23.95 12.97
CA LYS A 4 -6.82 -22.69 12.23
C LYS A 4 -5.58 -21.92 12.66
N ASN A 5 -4.46 -22.14 11.99
CA ASN A 5 -3.22 -21.43 12.26
C ASN A 5 -3.03 -20.32 11.22
N ILE A 6 -2.61 -19.14 11.67
CA ILE A 6 -2.25 -18.05 10.78
C ILE A 6 -0.86 -18.41 10.20
N PRO A 7 -0.68 -18.43 8.87
CA PRO A 7 0.63 -18.61 8.27
C PRO A 7 1.59 -17.52 8.72
N ASP A 8 2.87 -17.88 8.91
CA ASP A 8 3.92 -16.90 9.14
C ASP A 8 3.97 -15.94 7.94
N PRO A 9 3.78 -14.61 8.14
CA PRO A 9 3.80 -13.65 7.05
C PRO A 9 5.19 -13.42 6.46
N GLY A 10 6.25 -14.00 7.03
CA GLY A 10 7.65 -13.78 6.63
C GLY A 10 8.22 -12.44 7.12
N PHE A 11 7.40 -11.66 7.82
CA PHE A 11 7.70 -10.31 8.29
C PHE A 11 7.00 -10.01 9.63
N SER A 12 7.06 -10.95 10.58
CA SER A 12 6.43 -10.81 11.89
C SER A 12 6.87 -9.56 12.68
N ASP A 13 8.06 -9.07 12.38
CA ASP A 13 8.71 -7.97 13.10
C ASP A 13 8.50 -6.61 12.40
N ASP A 14 7.71 -6.57 11.34
CA ASP A 14 7.37 -5.32 10.65
C ASP A 14 6.41 -4.48 11.48
N ASP A 15 6.93 -3.38 12.02
CA ASP A 15 6.18 -2.40 12.81
C ASP A 15 5.56 -1.27 11.96
N GLY A 16 5.72 -1.34 10.63
CA GLY A 16 5.26 -0.32 9.69
C GLY A 16 6.07 0.97 9.69
N SER A 17 7.21 1.03 10.38
CA SER A 17 8.11 2.18 10.34
C SER A 17 8.77 2.31 8.96
N ALA A 18 9.16 3.54 8.60
CA ALA A 18 9.82 3.80 7.33
C ALA A 18 11.25 3.23 7.33
N ASP A 19 11.64 2.59 6.24
CA ASP A 19 13.02 2.13 6.05
C ASP A 19 14.00 3.33 6.12
N PRO A 20 14.96 3.35 7.06
CA PRO A 20 15.83 4.51 7.27
C PRO A 20 16.68 4.87 6.05
N ALA A 21 17.11 3.88 5.27
CA ALA A 21 17.92 4.11 4.07
C ALA A 21 17.07 4.71 2.94
N LEU A 22 15.84 4.23 2.77
CA LEU A 22 14.89 4.81 1.82
C LEU A 22 14.51 6.24 2.22
N SER A 23 14.23 6.51 3.51
CA SER A 23 13.94 7.85 4.00
C SER A 23 15.09 8.83 3.73
N ALA A 24 16.33 8.44 3.99
CA ALA A 24 17.50 9.26 3.72
C ALA A 24 17.68 9.54 2.22
N ALA A 25 17.51 8.52 1.37
CA ALA A 25 17.61 8.66 -0.08
C ALA A 25 16.52 9.59 -0.64
N LEU A 26 15.27 9.46 -0.16
CA LEU A 26 14.17 10.34 -0.55
C LEU A 26 14.41 11.80 -0.11
N ALA A 27 14.96 12.01 1.08
CA ALA A 27 15.32 13.35 1.55
C ALA A 27 16.43 13.98 0.68
N ALA A 28 17.47 13.22 0.31
CA ALA A 28 18.50 13.69 -0.60
C ALA A 28 17.92 14.03 -1.98
N TRP A 29 17.06 13.17 -2.52
CA TRP A 29 16.39 13.37 -3.80
C TRP A 29 15.40 14.55 -3.81
N ALA A 30 14.78 14.86 -2.68
CA ALA A 30 13.94 16.04 -2.52
C ALA A 30 14.74 17.34 -2.66
N GLN A 31 16.01 17.33 -2.25
CA GLN A 31 16.93 18.46 -2.40
C GLN A 31 17.62 18.49 -3.78
N ASP A 32 17.91 17.32 -4.34
CA ASP A 32 18.55 17.16 -5.65
C ASP A 32 17.91 16.04 -6.46
N ARG A 33 17.18 16.43 -7.51
CA ARG A 33 16.48 15.50 -8.40
C ARG A 33 17.40 14.52 -9.13
N THR A 34 18.68 14.86 -9.28
CA THR A 34 19.67 13.98 -9.93
C THR A 34 20.08 12.81 -9.04
N ALA A 35 19.82 12.87 -7.72
CA ALA A 35 20.13 11.81 -6.75
C ALA A 35 19.15 10.61 -6.79
N VAL A 36 18.36 10.45 -7.87
CA VAL A 36 17.34 9.39 -8.01
C VAL A 36 17.91 7.97 -7.92
N ASP A 37 19.17 7.80 -8.31
CA ASP A 37 19.86 6.51 -8.26
C ASP A 37 19.92 5.92 -6.84
N GLY A 38 20.14 6.76 -5.82
CA GLY A 38 20.11 6.34 -4.42
C GLY A 38 18.73 5.83 -3.99
N VAL A 39 17.66 6.48 -4.46
CA VAL A 39 16.28 6.05 -4.21
C VAL A 39 16.01 4.68 -4.84
N LEU A 40 16.40 4.49 -6.10
CA LEU A 40 16.19 3.22 -6.82
C LEU A 40 16.93 2.05 -6.16
N ARG A 41 18.15 2.28 -5.65
CA ARG A 41 18.89 1.25 -4.92
C ARG A 41 18.23 0.90 -3.59
N ALA A 42 17.82 1.90 -2.80
CA ALA A 42 17.18 1.67 -1.51
C ALA A 42 15.81 0.99 -1.66
N LEU A 43 15.04 1.37 -2.68
CA LEU A 43 13.70 0.84 -2.93
C LEU A 43 13.69 -0.67 -3.16
N LYS A 44 14.76 -1.24 -3.73
CA LYS A 44 14.85 -2.68 -4.01
C LYS A 44 14.76 -3.56 -2.75
N GLY A 45 15.25 -3.05 -1.61
CA GLY A 45 15.23 -3.77 -0.33
C GLY A 45 14.10 -3.35 0.61
N ALA A 46 13.48 -2.20 0.34
CA ALA A 46 12.42 -1.66 1.17
C ALA A 46 11.08 -2.35 0.88
N ARG A 47 10.23 -2.42 1.91
CA ARG A 47 8.84 -2.84 1.78
C ARG A 47 7.94 -1.61 1.69
N LEU A 48 6.92 -1.70 0.85
CA LEU A 48 5.98 -0.60 0.63
C LEU A 48 4.61 -1.01 1.17
N LEU A 49 4.10 -0.21 2.10
CA LEU A 49 2.70 -0.29 2.50
C LEU A 49 1.86 0.38 1.40
N VAL A 50 1.20 -0.42 0.57
CA VAL A 50 0.34 0.07 -0.50
C VAL A 50 -1.11 0.08 0.02
N PRO A 51 -1.69 1.24 0.34
CA PRO A 51 -3.07 1.30 0.77
C PRO A 51 -4.01 0.95 -0.39
N VAL A 52 -4.88 -0.04 -0.17
CA VAL A 52 -5.98 -0.34 -1.08
C VAL A 52 -7.14 0.57 -0.71
N VAL A 53 -7.48 1.51 -1.59
CA VAL A 53 -8.62 2.41 -1.42
C VAL A 53 -9.75 1.94 -2.31
N ALA A 54 -10.89 1.60 -1.71
CA ALA A 54 -12.12 1.37 -2.47
C ALA A 54 -12.61 2.71 -3.01
N VAL A 55 -12.53 2.87 -4.34
CA VAL A 55 -13.17 3.98 -5.03
C VAL A 55 -14.54 3.50 -5.47
N LEU A 56 -15.58 4.15 -4.96
CA LEU A 56 -16.94 3.86 -5.34
C LEU A 56 -17.11 4.09 -6.85
N GLY A 57 -17.46 3.02 -7.57
CA GLY A 57 -17.71 3.06 -9.01
C GLY A 57 -19.05 3.72 -9.33
N GLU A 58 -19.89 3.05 -10.10
CA GLU A 58 -21.25 3.52 -10.38
C GLU A 58 -22.16 3.32 -9.15
N VAL A 59 -22.94 4.36 -8.86
CA VAL A 59 -23.94 4.36 -7.79
C VAL A 59 -25.30 4.46 -8.43
N GLU A 60 -26.13 3.42 -8.28
CA GLU A 60 -27.57 3.54 -8.56
C GLU A 60 -28.29 4.01 -7.29
N GLU A 61 -29.21 4.97 -7.47
CA GLU A 61 -30.21 5.29 -6.45
C GLU A 61 -31.44 4.40 -6.70
N ASP A 62 -31.90 3.71 -5.65
CA ASP A 62 -33.17 3.00 -5.72
C ASP A 62 -34.35 3.98 -5.70
N GLU A 63 -35.56 3.43 -5.85
CA GLU A 63 -36.83 4.19 -5.87
C GLU A 63 -37.06 5.05 -4.61
N ASN A 64 -36.31 4.80 -3.53
CA ASN A 64 -36.36 5.52 -2.27
C ASN A 64 -35.17 6.49 -2.08
N GLY A 65 -34.33 6.69 -3.11
CA GLY A 65 -33.15 7.55 -3.06
C GLY A 65 -31.96 6.94 -2.31
N LEU A 66 -31.93 5.62 -2.08
CA LEU A 66 -30.80 4.95 -1.41
C LEU A 66 -29.74 4.55 -2.44
N ARG A 67 -28.53 5.04 -2.22
CA ARG A 67 -27.33 4.70 -3.00
C ARG A 67 -26.88 3.28 -2.72
N ARG A 68 -26.84 2.42 -3.74
CA ARG A 68 -26.35 1.03 -3.65
C ARG A 68 -25.08 0.85 -4.48
N GLU A 69 -24.03 0.33 -3.85
CA GLU A 69 -22.79 -0.12 -4.51
C GLU A 69 -22.96 -1.58 -4.96
N LYS A 70 -22.89 -1.85 -6.27
CA LYS A 70 -23.08 -3.20 -6.83
C LYS A 70 -21.77 -3.91 -7.20
N THR A 71 -20.68 -3.18 -7.39
CA THR A 71 -19.44 -3.73 -7.96
C THR A 71 -18.22 -3.09 -7.31
N SER A 72 -17.38 -3.93 -6.70
CA SER A 72 -16.08 -3.54 -6.16
C SER A 72 -14.98 -4.16 -7.03
N ASP A 73 -14.21 -3.32 -7.73
CA ASP A 73 -12.97 -3.75 -8.37
C ASP A 73 -11.81 -3.55 -7.39
N MET A 74 -11.18 -4.64 -6.95
CA MET A 74 -9.93 -4.59 -6.20
C MET A 74 -8.76 -4.68 -7.18
N ALA A 75 -7.80 -3.75 -7.06
CA ALA A 75 -6.53 -3.87 -7.78
C ALA A 75 -5.84 -5.18 -7.38
N VAL A 76 -5.57 -6.05 -8.36
CA VAL A 76 -4.77 -7.28 -8.21
C VAL A 76 -3.28 -7.01 -8.38
#